data_AF-A0A3M2DR79-F1
#
_entry.id   AF-A0A3M2DR79-F1
#
_cell.length_a   1.000
_cell.length_b   1.000
_cell.length_c   1.000
_cell.angle_alpha   90.00
_cell.angle_beta   90.00
_cell.angle_gamma   90.00
#
_symmetry.space_group_name_H-M   'P 1'
#
loop_
_entity.id
_entity.type
_entity.pdbx_description
1 polymer ?
#
loop_
_entity_poly.entity_id
_entity_poly.type
_entity_poly.pdbx_seq_one_letter_code
_entity_poly.pdbx_strand_id
1 'polypeptide(L)'
;MLAACVVGDPAGAPAGDDDDDVAAPDAGPAGGADAGPGAADAAGSDPDAGPDPRCYTEAVDPEADISDVVAAYGGADWKDDLIEAMSRRHPATAYLLDAQRNDSYFDQFSDPSSWTGMVGWLDTLAHEETHLFNARRAAEVGEAHALYAREDLIFYLPEDRSFARGEIYDDIAPAARDGIYAPTYLTGSQGERGFNALLDELSCYLNELAAVGPVGEYFSGGVSLRDGSVAFLYFVAVYLRVARTEHPDVYEALRQQSVYRDAVATLWLRTQFFLAIADAYPALGVDDGVYRDLLDDPAILDEIAQFTGRRVGASNCEL
;
A
#
# COMPACT_ATOMS: atom_id res chain seq x y z
N MET A 1 11.54 -17.66 -0.85
CA MET A 1 12.90 -17.09 -0.91
C MET A 1 12.76 -15.84 -1.76
N LEU A 2 12.30 -14.75 -1.15
CA LEU A 2 12.06 -13.48 -1.84
C LEU A 2 13.42 -12.87 -2.19
N ALA A 3 13.73 -12.83 -3.47
CA ALA A 3 14.91 -12.14 -3.97
C ALA A 3 14.54 -10.67 -4.12
N ALA A 4 14.80 -9.87 -3.08
CA ALA A 4 14.61 -8.43 -3.16
C ALA A 4 15.37 -7.88 -4.38
N CYS A 5 14.65 -7.40 -5.39
CA CYS A 5 15.25 -6.67 -6.49
C CYS A 5 15.91 -5.41 -5.93
N VAL A 6 17.25 -5.40 -5.93
CA VAL A 6 18.03 -4.18 -5.67
C VAL A 6 17.91 -3.29 -6.89
N VAL A 7 16.84 -2.52 -6.99
CA VAL A 7 16.77 -1.38 -7.92
C VAL A 7 17.76 -0.34 -7.36
N GLY A 8 18.80 -0.02 -8.12
CA GLY A 8 19.85 0.92 -7.72
C GLY A 8 19.35 2.37 -7.79
N ASP A 9 19.64 3.14 -6.74
CA ASP A 9 19.34 4.58 -6.65
C ASP A 9 20.01 5.37 -7.81
N PRO A 10 19.27 6.26 -8.50
CA PRO A 10 19.91 7.29 -9.31
C PRO A 10 20.45 8.41 -8.40
N ALA A 11 21.75 8.68 -8.55
CA ALA A 11 22.51 9.67 -7.82
C ALA A 11 21.93 11.10 -7.90
N GLY A 12 21.96 11.80 -6.76
CA GLY A 12 21.46 13.17 -6.60
C GLY A 12 22.26 14.27 -7.30
N ALA A 13 21.62 15.44 -7.41
CA ALA A 13 22.20 16.71 -7.86
C ALA A 13 21.70 17.87 -6.96
N PRO A 14 22.48 18.97 -6.85
CA PRO A 14 22.56 19.79 -5.64
C PRO A 14 21.53 20.93 -5.52
N ALA A 15 21.31 21.32 -4.27
CA ALA A 15 20.49 22.45 -3.81
C ALA A 15 20.92 23.81 -4.38
N GLY A 16 19.92 24.65 -4.66
CA GLY A 16 20.06 26.09 -4.85
C GLY A 16 19.22 26.84 -3.82
N ASP A 17 19.88 27.68 -3.04
CA ASP A 17 19.29 28.72 -2.18
C ASP A 17 18.52 29.74 -3.03
N ASP A 18 17.43 30.27 -2.48
CA ASP A 18 17.13 31.70 -2.56
C ASP A 18 16.16 32.11 -1.43
N ASP A 19 16.62 33.09 -0.67
CA ASP A 19 15.91 33.85 0.35
C ASP A 19 14.75 34.67 -0.25
N ASP A 20 13.66 34.86 0.48
CA ASP A 20 13.00 36.18 0.60
C ASP A 20 11.96 36.21 1.74
N ASP A 21 12.27 37.04 2.74
CA ASP A 21 11.38 37.57 3.78
C ASP A 21 10.19 38.36 3.18
N VAL A 22 8.96 38.27 3.72
CA VAL A 22 8.13 39.45 4.12
C VAL A 22 6.94 39.07 5.05
N ALA A 23 7.00 39.58 6.28
CA ALA A 23 5.97 40.14 7.20
C ALA A 23 4.49 39.67 7.27
N ALA A 24 4.07 39.31 8.49
CA ALA A 24 2.73 39.52 9.08
C ALA A 24 2.55 41.02 9.48
N PRO A 25 1.37 41.59 9.90
CA PRO A 25 0.37 40.99 10.82
C PRO A 25 -1.12 41.42 10.56
N ASP A 26 -2.08 40.90 11.34
CA ASP A 26 -2.94 41.67 12.27
C ASP A 26 -4.15 40.85 12.80
N ALA A 27 -4.68 41.27 13.96
CA ALA A 27 -5.47 40.49 14.92
C ALA A 27 -6.96 40.90 15.05
N GLY A 28 -7.81 39.89 15.29
CA GLY A 28 -9.01 39.88 16.17
C GLY A 28 -10.33 40.55 15.68
N PRO A 29 -11.45 40.49 16.45
CA PRO A 29 -11.82 39.57 17.54
C PRO A 29 -13.30 39.05 17.53
N ALA A 30 -13.55 38.00 18.33
CA ALA A 30 -14.69 37.68 19.23
C ALA A 30 -16.19 37.70 18.81
N GLY A 31 -16.89 36.65 19.28
CA GLY A 31 -18.34 36.59 19.57
C GLY A 31 -18.97 35.30 19.01
N GLY A 32 -19.79 34.49 19.68
CA GLY A 32 -20.50 34.52 20.96
C GLY A 32 -21.63 33.46 20.86
N ALA A 33 -21.92 32.79 21.97
CA ALA A 33 -22.77 31.60 22.16
C ALA A 33 -24.15 31.55 21.47
N ASP A 34 -24.66 30.32 21.17
CA ASP A 34 -25.81 29.77 21.91
C ASP A 34 -26.03 28.27 21.63
N ALA A 35 -26.26 27.50 22.71
CA ALA A 35 -26.56 26.08 22.69
C ALA A 35 -28.07 25.86 22.97
N GLY A 36 -28.75 25.10 22.11
CA GLY A 36 -30.10 24.62 22.34
C GLY A 36 -30.16 23.10 22.11
N PRO A 37 -30.88 22.31 22.94
CA PRO A 37 -30.98 20.87 22.77
C PRO A 37 -32.06 20.56 21.72
N GLY A 38 -31.63 20.32 20.48
CA GLY A 38 -32.46 19.78 19.40
C GLY A 38 -32.57 18.26 19.50
N ALA A 39 -33.76 17.76 19.22
CA ALA A 39 -34.17 16.37 19.39
C ALA A 39 -33.31 15.37 18.60
N ALA A 40 -33.27 14.13 19.09
CA ALA A 40 -32.68 13.00 18.40
C ALA A 40 -33.48 12.68 17.13
N ASP A 41 -33.04 13.25 16.01
CA ASP A 41 -33.48 12.86 14.68
C ASP A 41 -32.81 11.54 14.30
N ALA A 42 -33.64 10.57 13.92
CA ALA A 42 -33.21 9.30 13.38
C ALA A 42 -32.27 9.55 12.19
N ALA A 43 -31.12 8.90 12.21
CA ALA A 43 -30.11 8.95 11.15
C ALA A 43 -30.73 8.53 9.80
N GLY A 44 -31.27 9.49 9.07
CA GLY A 44 -31.43 9.41 7.63
C GLY A 44 -30.04 9.59 7.04
N SER A 45 -29.56 8.58 6.33
CA SER A 45 -28.38 8.69 5.49
C SER A 45 -28.62 9.79 4.45
N ASP A 46 -27.83 10.85 4.54
CA ASP A 46 -27.83 11.95 3.58
C ASP A 46 -27.27 11.43 2.24
N PRO A 47 -28.07 11.37 1.17
CA PRO A 47 -27.61 10.87 -0.13
C PRO A 47 -26.61 11.81 -0.82
N ASP A 48 -26.41 13.03 -0.30
CA ASP A 48 -25.41 14.00 -0.77
C ASP A 48 -24.13 14.04 0.09
N ALA A 49 -24.04 13.21 1.14
CA ALA A 49 -22.75 12.98 1.78
C ALA A 49 -21.87 12.27 0.75
N GLY A 50 -20.85 12.97 0.24
CA GLY A 50 -19.83 12.37 -0.62
C GLY A 50 -19.24 11.10 0.00
N PRO A 51 -18.46 10.31 -0.78
CA PRO A 51 -17.93 9.03 -0.30
C PRO A 51 -17.28 9.20 1.07
N ASP A 52 -17.65 8.34 2.03
CA ASP A 52 -17.15 8.44 3.40
C ASP A 52 -15.61 8.40 3.36
N PRO A 53 -14.91 9.43 3.88
CA PRO A 53 -13.46 9.54 3.79
C PRO A 53 -12.70 8.45 4.56
N ARG A 54 -13.43 7.58 5.27
CA ARG A 54 -12.96 6.37 5.95
C ARG A 54 -13.10 5.12 5.08
N CYS A 55 -13.58 5.26 3.86
CA CYS A 55 -13.83 4.17 2.93
C CYS A 55 -12.86 4.22 1.76
N TYR A 56 -12.51 3.02 1.30
CA TYR A 56 -11.82 2.83 0.03
C TYR A 56 -12.64 1.90 -0.84
N THR A 57 -12.72 2.23 -2.12
CA THR A 57 -13.31 1.39 -3.14
C THR A 57 -12.44 1.44 -4.38
N GLU A 58 -12.43 0.33 -5.11
CA GLU A 58 -11.94 0.25 -6.47
C GLU A 58 -12.66 -0.86 -7.23
N ALA A 59 -12.54 -0.86 -8.56
CA ALA A 59 -13.18 -1.86 -9.41
C ALA A 59 -12.56 -3.23 -9.18
N VAL A 60 -13.35 -4.16 -8.64
CA VAL A 60 -12.97 -5.56 -8.44
C VAL A 60 -14.24 -6.41 -8.50
N ASP A 61 -14.15 -7.57 -9.15
CA ASP A 61 -15.23 -8.54 -9.25
C ASP A 61 -14.63 -9.96 -9.20
N PRO A 62 -14.42 -10.53 -8.00
CA PRO A 62 -13.89 -11.88 -7.86
C PRO A 62 -14.77 -12.96 -8.52
N GLU A 63 -16.06 -12.67 -8.73
CA GLU A 63 -17.04 -13.59 -9.30
C GLU A 63 -17.17 -13.46 -10.82
N ALA A 64 -16.48 -12.50 -11.45
CA ALA A 64 -16.50 -12.36 -12.90
C ALA A 64 -15.99 -13.66 -13.57
N ASP A 65 -16.76 -14.13 -14.54
CA ASP A 65 -16.48 -15.38 -15.24
C ASP A 65 -15.21 -15.25 -16.10
N ILE A 66 -14.23 -16.11 -15.78
CA ILE A 66 -12.98 -16.27 -16.54
C ILE A 66 -12.81 -17.74 -17.00
N SER A 67 -13.87 -18.55 -16.94
CA SER A 67 -13.79 -19.98 -17.23
C SER A 67 -13.41 -20.28 -18.69
N ASP A 68 -13.76 -19.40 -19.63
CA ASP A 68 -13.31 -19.44 -21.02
C ASP A 68 -11.80 -19.21 -21.15
N VAL A 69 -11.24 -18.22 -20.44
CA VAL A 69 -9.80 -17.95 -20.38
C VAL A 69 -9.05 -19.15 -19.81
N VAL A 70 -9.52 -19.64 -18.67
CA VAL A 70 -8.93 -20.81 -17.98
C VAL A 70 -8.97 -22.06 -18.87
N ALA A 71 -10.09 -22.29 -19.58
CA ALA A 71 -10.24 -23.45 -20.46
C ALA A 71 -9.41 -23.35 -21.75
N ALA A 72 -9.16 -22.14 -22.25
CA ALA A 72 -8.36 -21.89 -23.43
C ALA A 72 -6.85 -21.82 -23.14
N TYR A 73 -6.47 -21.64 -21.87
CA TYR A 73 -5.08 -21.42 -21.46
C TYR A 73 -4.13 -22.53 -21.96
N GLY A 74 -3.22 -22.14 -22.84
CA GLY A 74 -2.23 -23.04 -23.47
C GLY A 74 -0.78 -22.65 -23.21
N GLY A 75 -0.53 -21.58 -22.45
CA GLY A 75 0.80 -21.08 -22.08
C GLY A 75 1.54 -20.31 -23.18
N ALA A 76 1.15 -20.41 -24.45
CA ALA A 76 1.79 -19.68 -25.55
C ALA A 76 1.54 -18.16 -25.48
N ASP A 77 0.30 -17.77 -25.18
CA ASP A 77 -0.16 -16.37 -25.10
C ASP A 77 -0.47 -15.98 -23.64
N TRP A 78 0.27 -16.57 -22.69
CA TRP A 78 -0.03 -16.50 -21.25
C TRP A 78 -0.18 -15.08 -20.70
N LYS A 79 0.56 -14.10 -21.24
CA LYS A 79 0.45 -12.69 -20.82
C LYS A 79 -0.92 -12.12 -21.17
N ASP A 80 -1.39 -12.38 -22.38
CA ASP A 80 -2.70 -11.91 -22.85
C ASP A 80 -3.82 -12.63 -22.08
N ASP A 81 -3.70 -13.93 -21.84
CA ASP A 81 -4.67 -14.69 -21.03
C ASP A 81 -4.75 -14.14 -19.59
N LEU A 82 -3.60 -13.88 -18.96
CA LEU A 82 -3.55 -13.34 -17.61
C LEU A 82 -4.11 -11.91 -17.54
N ILE A 83 -3.72 -11.04 -18.48
CA ILE A 83 -4.24 -9.66 -18.56
C ILE A 83 -5.76 -9.68 -18.81
N GLU A 84 -6.26 -10.55 -19.68
CA GLU A 84 -7.70 -10.71 -19.93
C GLU A 84 -8.45 -11.13 -18.67
N ALA A 85 -7.99 -12.17 -17.97
CA ALA A 85 -8.61 -12.59 -16.71
C ALA A 85 -8.62 -11.46 -15.66
N MET A 86 -7.50 -10.77 -15.50
CA MET A 86 -7.40 -9.64 -14.58
C MET A 86 -8.24 -8.45 -15.03
N SER A 87 -8.43 -8.22 -16.34
CA SER A 87 -9.27 -7.13 -16.82
C SER A 87 -10.73 -7.30 -16.41
N ARG A 88 -11.17 -8.55 -16.24
CA ARG A 88 -12.52 -8.89 -15.77
C ARG A 88 -12.63 -8.82 -14.25
N ARG A 89 -11.60 -9.28 -13.52
CA ARG A 89 -11.66 -9.44 -12.06
C ARG A 89 -11.05 -8.31 -11.25
N HIS A 90 -10.00 -7.66 -11.74
CA HIS A 90 -9.36 -6.51 -11.13
C HIS A 90 -8.59 -5.66 -12.17
N PRO A 91 -9.26 -4.68 -12.81
CA PRO A 91 -8.70 -3.88 -13.89
C PRO A 91 -7.38 -3.15 -13.55
N ALA A 92 -7.15 -2.77 -12.29
CA ALA A 92 -5.90 -2.11 -11.91
C ALA A 92 -4.69 -3.07 -11.98
N THR A 93 -4.85 -4.35 -11.66
CA THR A 93 -3.78 -5.34 -11.92
C THR A 93 -3.60 -5.55 -13.42
N ALA A 94 -4.67 -5.62 -14.20
CA ALA A 94 -4.57 -5.76 -15.66
C ALA A 94 -3.76 -4.62 -16.29
N TYR A 95 -4.03 -3.38 -15.87
CA TYR A 95 -3.28 -2.21 -16.31
C TYR A 95 -1.80 -2.29 -15.93
N LEU A 96 -1.48 -2.67 -14.69
CA LEU A 96 -0.10 -2.86 -14.24
C LEU A 96 0.63 -3.89 -15.11
N LEU A 97 0.03 -5.07 -15.32
CA LEU A 97 0.62 -6.15 -16.10
C LEU A 97 0.78 -5.77 -17.58
N ASP A 98 -0.19 -5.09 -18.19
CA ASP A 98 -0.07 -4.63 -19.59
C ASP A 98 1.00 -3.55 -19.75
N ALA A 99 1.09 -2.60 -18.81
CA ALA A 99 2.14 -1.58 -18.80
C ALA A 99 3.55 -2.19 -18.69
N GLN A 100 3.65 -3.39 -18.10
CA GLN A 100 4.89 -4.10 -17.86
C GLN A 100 5.16 -5.29 -18.77
N ARG A 101 4.25 -5.63 -19.69
CA ARG A 101 4.32 -6.86 -20.50
C ARG A 101 5.63 -7.06 -21.30
N ASN A 102 6.34 -5.97 -21.58
CA ASN A 102 7.59 -5.95 -22.33
C ASN A 102 8.84 -5.78 -21.44
N ASP A 103 8.67 -5.81 -20.12
CA ASP A 103 9.79 -5.83 -19.17
C ASP A 103 10.56 -7.15 -19.27
N SER A 104 11.88 -7.08 -19.11
CA SER A 104 12.78 -8.24 -19.22
C SER A 104 12.74 -9.20 -18.02
N TYR A 105 12.19 -8.75 -16.89
CA TYR A 105 12.00 -9.51 -15.66
C TYR A 105 10.61 -10.16 -15.60
N PHE A 106 9.64 -9.69 -16.38
CA PHE A 106 8.28 -10.24 -16.45
C PHE A 106 8.26 -11.76 -16.66
N ASP A 107 9.14 -12.28 -17.53
CA ASP A 107 9.21 -13.72 -17.81
C ASP A 107 9.89 -14.52 -16.66
N GLN A 108 10.67 -13.87 -15.80
CA GLN A 108 11.39 -14.52 -14.69
C GLN A 108 10.45 -14.90 -13.53
N PHE A 109 9.34 -14.20 -13.40
CA PHE A 109 8.33 -14.40 -12.35
C PHE A 109 7.06 -15.03 -12.93
N SER A 110 7.23 -16.11 -13.71
CA SER A 110 6.11 -16.79 -14.37
C SER A 110 6.33 -18.29 -14.46
N ASP A 111 5.24 -19.06 -14.40
CA ASP A 111 5.19 -20.45 -14.82
C ASP A 111 4.04 -20.64 -15.81
N PRO A 112 4.29 -20.45 -17.12
CA PRO A 112 3.24 -20.50 -18.11
C PRO A 112 2.77 -21.94 -18.42
N SER A 113 3.27 -22.98 -17.73
CA SER A 113 2.95 -24.38 -18.04
C SER A 113 1.50 -24.78 -17.77
N SER A 114 0.80 -24.04 -16.90
CA SER A 114 -0.63 -24.22 -16.59
C SER A 114 -1.21 -22.93 -15.99
N TRP A 115 -2.54 -22.79 -16.03
CA TRP A 115 -3.21 -21.64 -15.41
C TRP A 115 -2.87 -21.50 -13.92
N THR A 116 -2.94 -22.62 -13.17
CA THR A 116 -2.59 -22.65 -11.75
C THR A 116 -1.09 -22.40 -11.52
N GLY A 117 -0.22 -22.82 -12.43
CA GLY A 117 1.20 -22.49 -12.40
C GLY A 117 1.41 -20.98 -12.51
N MET A 118 0.73 -20.34 -13.44
CA MET A 118 0.81 -18.89 -13.64
C MET A 118 0.24 -18.11 -12.45
N VAL A 119 -0.96 -18.46 -11.98
CA VAL A 119 -1.55 -17.84 -10.77
C VAL A 119 -0.65 -18.06 -9.55
N GLY A 120 0.05 -19.20 -9.47
CA GLY A 120 1.02 -19.49 -8.40
C GLY A 120 2.25 -18.57 -8.35
N TRP A 121 2.52 -17.80 -9.42
CA TRP A 121 3.58 -16.80 -9.50
C TRP A 121 3.07 -15.36 -9.59
N LEU A 122 1.74 -15.17 -9.67
CA LEU A 122 1.13 -13.86 -9.85
C LEU A 122 1.43 -12.93 -8.67
N ASP A 123 1.65 -13.47 -7.47
CA ASP A 123 2.08 -12.73 -6.30
C ASP A 123 3.39 -11.99 -6.56
N THR A 124 4.44 -12.74 -6.87
CA THR A 124 5.80 -12.24 -7.08
C THR A 124 5.84 -11.37 -8.32
N LEU A 125 5.13 -11.77 -9.39
CA LEU A 125 5.04 -10.96 -10.61
C LEU A 125 4.43 -9.58 -10.30
N ALA A 126 3.28 -9.51 -9.64
CA ALA A 126 2.64 -8.24 -9.32
C ALA A 126 3.48 -7.40 -8.34
N HIS A 127 4.17 -8.03 -7.39
CA HIS A 127 5.07 -7.37 -6.45
C HIS A 127 6.24 -6.67 -7.18
N GLU A 128 7.03 -7.44 -7.92
CA GLU A 128 8.25 -6.95 -8.56
C GLU A 128 7.92 -5.97 -9.70
N GLU A 129 6.86 -6.22 -10.47
CA GLU A 129 6.41 -5.30 -11.52
C GLU A 129 5.85 -3.99 -10.96
N THR A 130 5.34 -3.99 -9.72
CA THR A 130 4.98 -2.74 -9.02
C THR A 130 6.22 -1.90 -8.76
N HIS A 131 7.31 -2.47 -8.24
CA HIS A 131 8.57 -1.74 -8.04
C HIS A 131 9.06 -1.10 -9.35
N LEU A 132 9.08 -1.87 -10.44
CA LEU A 132 9.52 -1.38 -11.75
C LEU A 132 8.58 -0.31 -12.31
N PHE A 133 7.28 -0.46 -12.11
CA PHE A 133 6.29 0.54 -12.51
C PHE A 133 6.50 1.84 -11.75
N ASN A 134 6.59 1.76 -10.42
CA ASN A 134 6.82 2.89 -9.54
C ASN A 134 8.09 3.65 -9.92
N ALA A 135 9.21 2.94 -10.10
CA ALA A 135 10.48 3.54 -10.49
C ALA A 135 10.41 4.26 -11.83
N ARG A 136 9.79 3.65 -12.86
CA ARG A 136 9.63 4.32 -14.17
C ARG A 136 8.73 5.53 -14.08
N ARG A 137 7.59 5.44 -13.39
CA ARG A 137 6.66 6.57 -13.25
C ARG A 137 7.29 7.73 -12.50
N ALA A 138 8.00 7.46 -11.42
CA ALA A 138 8.76 8.48 -10.68
C ALA A 138 9.76 9.20 -11.62
N ALA A 139 10.54 8.44 -12.39
CA ALA A 139 11.51 8.99 -13.34
C ALA A 139 10.86 9.81 -14.46
N GLU A 140 9.69 9.38 -14.97
CA GLU A 140 8.95 10.09 -16.04
C GLU A 140 8.48 11.47 -15.61
N VAL A 141 8.09 11.64 -14.34
CA VAL A 141 7.59 12.91 -13.81
C VAL A 141 8.64 13.71 -13.04
N GLY A 142 9.85 13.17 -12.86
CA GLY A 142 10.95 13.83 -12.15
C GLY A 142 10.80 13.81 -10.62
N GLU A 143 10.14 12.79 -10.07
CA GLU A 143 9.90 12.62 -8.64
C GLU A 143 10.78 11.50 -8.07
N ALA A 144 10.95 11.48 -6.75
CA ALA A 144 11.87 10.52 -6.12
C ALA A 144 11.28 9.11 -6.02
N HIS A 145 9.97 8.99 -5.81
CA HIS A 145 9.24 7.73 -5.76
C HIS A 145 7.83 7.91 -6.34
N ALA A 146 7.24 6.80 -6.78
CA ALA A 146 5.81 6.73 -7.07
C ALA A 146 5.22 5.54 -6.31
N LEU A 147 3.93 5.59 -5.99
CA LEU A 147 3.18 4.50 -5.39
C LEU A 147 1.92 4.25 -6.22
N TYR A 148 1.94 3.20 -7.03
CA TYR A 148 0.81 2.77 -7.83
C TYR A 148 -0.25 2.06 -6.97
N ALA A 149 -1.48 2.57 -7.00
CA ALA A 149 -2.66 1.85 -6.52
C ALA A 149 -3.54 1.40 -7.69
N ARG A 150 -3.84 2.35 -8.60
CA ARG A 150 -4.64 2.13 -9.82
C ARG A 150 -4.33 3.23 -10.85
N GLU A 151 -4.78 3.07 -12.09
CA GLU A 151 -4.45 3.97 -13.21
C GLU A 151 -4.71 5.46 -12.91
N ASP A 152 -5.80 5.77 -12.20
CA ASP A 152 -6.17 7.14 -11.83
C ASP A 152 -5.66 7.58 -10.44
N LEU A 153 -4.91 6.72 -9.74
CA LEU A 153 -4.40 6.97 -8.40
C LEU A 153 -2.96 6.48 -8.26
N ILE A 154 -2.04 7.41 -8.53
CA ILE A 154 -0.60 7.24 -8.31
C ILE A 154 -0.15 8.38 -7.40
N PHE A 155 0.47 8.04 -6.27
CA PHE A 155 1.10 9.04 -5.42
C PHE A 155 2.53 9.26 -5.90
N TYR A 156 2.93 10.52 -6.06
CA TYR A 156 4.30 10.87 -6.37
C TYR A 156 4.94 11.50 -5.13
N LEU A 157 5.94 10.82 -4.59
CA LEU A 157 6.58 11.22 -3.35
C LEU A 157 7.82 12.06 -3.67
N PRO A 158 8.03 13.16 -2.93
CA PRO A 158 9.22 13.99 -3.06
C PRO A 158 10.46 13.20 -2.61
N GLU A 159 11.63 13.85 -2.72
CA GLU A 159 12.89 13.37 -2.14
C GLU A 159 12.72 12.90 -0.69
N ASP A 160 13.23 11.70 -0.41
CA ASP A 160 13.19 11.10 0.91
C ASP A 160 14.21 11.79 1.84
N ARG A 161 13.72 12.45 2.88
CA ARG A 161 14.54 13.09 3.93
C ARG A 161 14.33 12.44 5.30
N SER A 162 13.86 11.21 5.29
CA SER A 162 13.54 10.46 6.49
C SER A 162 14.75 9.66 7.01
N PHE A 163 14.57 9.01 8.15
CA PHE A 163 15.60 8.18 8.79
C PHE A 163 15.49 6.72 8.33
N ALA A 164 16.49 5.91 8.64
CA ALA A 164 16.55 4.53 8.17
C ALA A 164 15.42 3.69 8.80
N ARG A 165 14.67 2.94 8.00
CA ARG A 165 13.56 2.10 8.50
C ARG A 165 14.01 1.05 9.51
N GLY A 166 15.28 0.65 9.47
CA GLY A 166 15.86 -0.24 10.46
C GLY A 166 15.95 0.32 11.88
N GLU A 167 15.84 1.63 12.07
CA GLU A 167 15.82 2.25 13.41
C GLU A 167 14.60 1.81 14.23
N ILE A 168 13.52 1.36 13.58
CA ILE A 168 12.30 0.89 14.28
C ILE A 168 12.42 -0.54 14.82
N TYR A 169 13.53 -1.26 14.53
CA TYR A 169 13.66 -2.69 14.82
C TYR A 169 13.51 -3.04 16.31
N ASP A 170 14.01 -2.18 17.18
CA ASP A 170 13.91 -2.37 18.63
C ASP A 170 12.54 -1.96 19.20
N ASP A 171 11.75 -1.22 18.44
CA ASP A 171 10.44 -0.67 18.79
C ASP A 171 9.23 -1.53 18.37
N ILE A 172 9.44 -2.47 17.45
CA ILE A 172 8.41 -3.43 17.06
C ILE A 172 8.20 -4.50 18.13
N ALA A 173 6.99 -5.05 18.19
CA ALA A 173 6.65 -6.13 19.10
C ALA A 173 7.54 -7.38 18.88
N PRO A 174 7.91 -8.12 19.94
CA PRO A 174 8.72 -9.33 19.80
C PRO A 174 8.18 -10.34 18.77
N ALA A 175 6.86 -10.53 18.72
CA ALA A 175 6.24 -11.43 17.76
C ALA A 175 6.45 -11.01 16.29
N ALA A 176 6.44 -9.70 16.00
CA ALA A 176 6.78 -9.18 14.67
C ALA A 176 8.28 -9.30 14.37
N ARG A 177 9.13 -9.14 15.39
CA ARG A 177 10.59 -9.27 15.27
C ARG A 177 11.03 -10.70 14.96
N ASP A 178 10.35 -11.67 15.54
CA ASP A 178 10.61 -13.11 15.33
C ASP A 178 10.07 -13.61 13.98
N GLY A 179 9.17 -12.85 13.33
CA GLY A 179 8.67 -13.12 11.99
C GLY A 179 9.71 -12.86 10.88
N ILE A 180 9.45 -13.33 9.66
CA ILE A 180 10.40 -13.21 8.54
C ILE A 180 10.60 -11.76 8.07
N TYR A 181 9.58 -10.90 8.18
CA TYR A 181 9.60 -9.57 7.60
C TYR A 181 10.59 -8.63 8.30
N ALA A 182 10.66 -8.63 9.63
CA ALA A 182 11.55 -7.73 10.35
C ALA A 182 13.04 -7.99 10.06
N PRO A 183 13.57 -9.24 10.15
CA PRO A 183 14.94 -9.54 9.76
C PRO A 183 15.22 -9.23 8.29
N THR A 184 14.27 -9.46 7.38
CA THR A 184 14.48 -9.21 5.95
C THR A 184 14.51 -7.72 5.61
N TYR A 185 13.63 -6.91 6.19
CA TYR A 185 13.38 -5.55 5.72
C TYR A 185 13.90 -4.45 6.64
N LEU A 186 14.05 -4.73 7.92
CA LEU A 186 14.50 -3.74 8.92
C LEU A 186 15.97 -3.93 9.32
N THR A 187 16.69 -4.85 8.68
CA THR A 187 18.12 -5.08 8.97
C THR A 187 18.98 -5.08 7.71
N GLY A 188 20.30 -5.01 7.87
CA GLY A 188 21.24 -4.96 6.76
C GLY A 188 21.00 -3.77 5.82
N SER A 189 21.33 -3.93 4.54
CA SER A 189 21.13 -2.87 3.54
C SER A 189 19.66 -2.55 3.28
N GLN A 190 18.74 -3.48 3.55
CA GLN A 190 17.31 -3.21 3.47
C GLN A 190 16.86 -2.28 4.59
N GLY A 191 17.44 -2.41 5.79
CA GLY A 191 17.16 -1.53 6.92
C GLY A 191 17.66 -0.09 6.73
N GLU A 192 18.66 0.13 5.87
CA GLU A 192 19.22 1.47 5.60
C GLU A 192 18.29 2.36 4.76
N ARG A 193 17.22 1.81 4.17
CA ARG A 193 16.28 2.55 3.33
C ARG A 193 15.31 3.41 4.15
N GLY A 194 14.87 4.53 3.58
CA GLY A 194 13.95 5.47 4.25
C GLY A 194 12.47 5.13 4.12
N PHE A 195 11.62 6.08 4.51
CA PHE A 195 10.17 6.00 4.53
C PHE A 195 9.56 5.83 3.14
N ASN A 196 10.12 6.45 2.09
CA ASN A 196 9.60 6.26 0.73
C ASN A 196 9.71 4.79 0.30
N ALA A 197 10.83 4.15 0.58
CA ALA A 197 11.03 2.74 0.31
C ALA A 197 10.17 1.83 1.21
N LEU A 198 9.87 2.25 2.44
CA LEU A 198 8.92 1.53 3.29
C LEU A 198 7.50 1.56 2.71
N LEU A 199 7.06 2.71 2.19
CA LEU A 199 5.76 2.84 1.51
C LEU A 199 5.73 2.11 0.17
N ASP A 200 6.85 2.09 -0.57
CA ASP A 200 6.98 1.38 -1.83
C ASP A 200 6.75 -0.12 -1.66
N GLU A 201 7.42 -0.74 -0.69
CA GLU A 201 7.24 -2.16 -0.35
C GLU A 201 5.82 -2.47 0.12
N LEU A 202 5.23 -1.59 0.96
CA LEU A 202 3.81 -1.72 1.32
C LEU A 202 2.92 -1.69 0.08
N SER A 203 3.16 -0.76 -0.85
CA SER A 203 2.38 -0.69 -2.10
C SER A 203 2.53 -1.94 -2.96
N CYS A 204 3.72 -2.54 -3.00
CA CYS A 204 4.00 -3.78 -3.73
C CYS A 204 3.24 -4.97 -3.12
N TYR A 205 3.34 -5.16 -1.80
CA TYR A 205 2.55 -6.20 -1.10
C TYR A 205 1.05 -6.04 -1.29
N LEU A 206 0.54 -4.79 -1.33
CA LEU A 206 -0.87 -4.55 -1.57
C LEU A 206 -1.29 -4.84 -3.01
N ASN A 207 -0.46 -4.53 -4.01
CA ASN A 207 -0.75 -4.88 -5.41
C ASN A 207 -0.66 -6.38 -5.66
N GLU A 208 0.24 -7.08 -4.97
CA GLU A 208 0.31 -8.53 -4.90
C GLU A 208 -0.99 -9.13 -4.31
N LEU A 209 -1.44 -8.63 -3.16
CA LEU A 209 -2.70 -9.06 -2.52
C LEU A 209 -3.91 -8.78 -3.44
N ALA A 210 -3.92 -7.62 -4.09
CA ALA A 210 -4.95 -7.21 -5.05
C ALA A 210 -4.95 -8.03 -6.34
N ALA A 211 -3.79 -8.53 -6.76
CA ALA A 211 -3.66 -9.36 -7.94
C ALA A 211 -4.15 -10.79 -7.68
N VAL A 212 -3.77 -11.38 -6.54
CA VAL A 212 -4.10 -12.78 -6.24
C VAL A 212 -5.46 -12.95 -5.59
N GLY A 213 -5.88 -12.01 -4.73
CA GLY A 213 -7.17 -12.10 -4.01
C GLY A 213 -8.37 -12.43 -4.90
N PRO A 214 -8.60 -11.72 -6.01
CA PRO A 214 -9.72 -11.98 -6.92
C PRO A 214 -9.65 -13.31 -7.69
N VAL A 215 -8.51 -14.01 -7.69
CA VAL A 215 -8.31 -15.32 -8.35
C VAL A 215 -7.84 -16.39 -7.36
N GLY A 216 -8.10 -16.17 -6.06
CA GLY A 216 -7.59 -17.00 -4.98
C GLY A 216 -8.03 -18.47 -5.06
N GLU A 217 -9.12 -18.79 -5.74
CA GLU A 217 -9.58 -20.17 -5.94
C GLU A 217 -8.65 -21.01 -6.82
N TYR A 218 -7.81 -20.35 -7.63
CA TYR A 218 -6.80 -21.01 -8.47
C TYR A 218 -5.43 -21.10 -7.79
N PHE A 219 -5.30 -20.52 -6.60
CA PHE A 219 -4.06 -20.55 -5.83
C PHE A 219 -4.02 -21.80 -4.94
N SER A 220 -2.99 -22.63 -5.13
CA SER A 220 -2.82 -23.88 -4.36
C SER A 220 -1.59 -23.90 -3.45
N GLY A 221 -0.77 -22.85 -3.46
CA GLY A 221 0.37 -22.70 -2.56
C GLY A 221 -0.05 -22.14 -1.19
N GLY A 222 0.72 -22.41 -0.15
CA GLY A 222 0.69 -21.58 1.05
C GLY A 222 1.65 -20.42 0.84
N VAL A 223 1.15 -19.19 0.87
CA VAL A 223 1.91 -17.97 0.57
C VAL A 223 1.59 -16.90 1.60
N SER A 224 2.59 -16.09 1.92
CA SER A 224 2.50 -15.04 2.94
C SER A 224 1.99 -13.70 2.38
N LEU A 225 0.96 -13.74 1.51
CA LEU A 225 0.42 -12.56 0.81
C LEU A 225 -0.18 -11.56 1.79
N ARG A 226 -1.11 -12.06 2.61
CA ARG A 226 -1.77 -11.28 3.65
C ARG A 226 -0.74 -10.80 4.66
N ASP A 227 0.15 -11.70 5.09
CA ASP A 227 1.17 -11.46 6.10
C ASP A 227 2.04 -10.24 5.77
N GLY A 228 2.54 -10.13 4.54
CA GLY A 228 3.40 -9.02 4.12
C GLY A 228 2.68 -7.68 4.13
N SER A 229 1.44 -7.67 3.62
CA SER A 229 0.57 -6.49 3.61
C SER A 229 0.33 -5.95 5.03
N VAL A 230 0.00 -6.83 5.98
CA VAL A 230 -0.26 -6.40 7.37
C VAL A 230 1.02 -6.11 8.16
N ALA A 231 2.12 -6.82 7.88
CA ALA A 231 3.42 -6.56 8.49
C ALA A 231 3.95 -5.16 8.13
N PHE A 232 3.91 -4.81 6.85
CA PHE A 232 4.37 -3.49 6.40
C PHE A 232 3.46 -2.36 6.87
N LEU A 233 2.15 -2.59 6.96
CA LEU A 233 1.24 -1.61 7.53
C LEU A 233 1.57 -1.33 9.01
N TYR A 234 1.91 -2.38 9.76
CA TYR A 234 2.37 -2.26 11.14
C TYR A 234 3.72 -1.52 11.22
N PHE A 235 4.68 -1.84 10.33
CA PHE A 235 5.97 -1.13 10.28
C PHE A 235 5.81 0.36 9.96
N VAL A 236 4.90 0.74 9.07
CA VAL A 236 4.57 2.15 8.81
C VAL A 236 4.07 2.84 10.07
N ALA A 237 3.15 2.21 10.82
CA ALA A 237 2.66 2.80 12.06
C ALA A 237 3.76 2.98 13.12
N VAL A 238 4.62 1.97 13.31
CA VAL A 238 5.75 2.06 14.25
C VAL A 238 6.77 3.10 13.79
N TYR A 239 7.05 3.18 12.48
CA TYR A 239 7.92 4.21 11.91
C TYR A 239 7.40 5.61 12.19
N LEU A 240 6.11 5.85 11.98
CA LEU A 240 5.48 7.14 12.28
C LEU A 240 5.55 7.47 13.78
N ARG A 241 5.36 6.48 14.66
CA ARG A 241 5.54 6.65 16.10
C ARG A 241 6.97 7.07 16.45
N VAL A 242 7.97 6.34 15.97
CA VAL A 242 9.40 6.63 16.21
C VAL A 242 9.76 8.00 15.61
N ALA A 243 9.28 8.31 14.42
CA ALA A 243 9.40 9.63 13.81
C ALA A 243 8.86 10.71 14.75
N ARG A 244 7.64 10.54 15.29
CA ARG A 244 7.02 11.53 16.17
C ARG A 244 7.77 11.71 17.49
N THR A 245 8.29 10.63 18.06
CA THR A 245 8.88 10.65 19.41
C THR A 245 10.38 10.93 19.43
N GLU A 246 11.09 10.53 18.39
CA GLU A 246 12.57 10.57 18.34
C GLU A 246 13.11 11.45 17.20
N HIS A 247 12.35 11.62 16.11
CA HIS A 247 12.71 12.47 14.96
C HIS A 247 11.61 13.51 14.64
N PRO A 248 11.18 14.35 15.60
CA PRO A 248 9.98 15.18 15.46
C PRO A 248 10.04 16.13 14.25
N ASP A 249 11.23 16.60 13.86
CA ASP A 249 11.41 17.42 12.66
C ASP A 249 11.10 16.63 11.38
N VAL A 250 11.49 15.35 11.31
CA VAL A 250 11.15 14.44 10.19
C VAL A 250 9.66 14.17 10.18
N TYR A 251 9.06 13.88 11.34
CA TYR A 251 7.62 13.65 11.43
C TYR A 251 6.81 14.85 10.93
N GLU A 252 7.15 16.05 11.39
CA GLU A 252 6.46 17.27 10.95
C GLU A 252 6.73 17.57 9.47
N ALA A 253 7.93 17.33 8.96
CA ALA A 253 8.23 17.48 7.54
C ALA A 253 7.41 16.52 6.65
N LEU A 254 7.30 15.25 7.03
CA LEU A 254 6.45 14.26 6.34
C LEU A 254 4.98 14.68 6.45
N ARG A 255 4.54 15.00 7.67
CA ARG A 255 3.15 15.33 7.98
C ARG A 255 2.69 16.61 7.30
N GLN A 256 3.55 17.59 7.04
CA GLN A 256 3.16 18.82 6.33
C GLN A 256 2.77 18.56 4.86
N GLN A 257 3.32 17.52 4.25
CA GLN A 257 3.02 17.19 2.85
C GLN A 257 1.76 16.33 2.76
N SER A 258 0.75 16.81 2.02
CA SER A 258 -0.52 16.09 1.88
C SER A 258 -0.33 14.72 1.23
N VAL A 259 0.61 14.59 0.28
CA VAL A 259 0.83 13.34 -0.43
C VAL A 259 1.20 12.18 0.49
N TYR A 260 1.99 12.40 1.55
CA TYR A 260 2.28 11.35 2.54
C TYR A 260 1.07 10.99 3.37
N ARG A 261 0.30 11.99 3.82
CA ARG A 261 -0.93 11.76 4.60
C ARG A 261 -1.97 10.98 3.78
N ASP A 262 -2.10 11.34 2.50
CA ASP A 262 -3.05 10.72 1.58
C ASP A 262 -2.59 9.31 1.20
N ALA A 263 -1.30 9.10 0.90
CA ALA A 263 -0.73 7.79 0.62
C ALA A 263 -0.90 6.84 1.82
N VAL A 264 -0.52 7.24 3.03
CA VAL A 264 -0.64 6.39 4.23
C VAL A 264 -2.11 6.02 4.49
N ALA A 265 -3.02 6.99 4.42
CA ALA A 265 -4.44 6.72 4.62
C ALA A 265 -5.01 5.80 3.53
N THR A 266 -4.68 6.02 2.26
CA THR A 266 -5.14 5.18 1.16
C THR A 266 -4.59 3.78 1.25
N LEU A 267 -3.27 3.61 1.49
CA LEU A 267 -2.67 2.29 1.64
C LEU A 267 -3.31 1.55 2.81
N TRP A 268 -3.53 2.20 3.95
CA TRP A 268 -4.24 1.60 5.09
C TRP A 268 -5.63 1.10 4.73
N LEU A 269 -6.46 1.95 4.12
CA LEU A 269 -7.84 1.58 3.77
C LEU A 269 -7.88 0.52 2.67
N ARG A 270 -6.98 0.59 1.69
CA ARG A 270 -6.85 -0.38 0.60
C ARG A 270 -6.38 -1.73 1.12
N THR A 271 -5.52 -1.78 2.15
CA THR A 271 -5.17 -3.03 2.84
C THR A 271 -6.42 -3.71 3.35
N GLN A 272 -7.25 -3.00 4.13
CA GLN A 272 -8.48 -3.60 4.68
C GLN A 272 -9.39 -4.09 3.57
N PHE A 273 -9.61 -3.25 2.56
CA PHE A 273 -10.43 -3.58 1.39
C PHE A 273 -10.08 -4.95 0.79
N PHE A 274 -8.80 -5.20 0.48
CA PHE A 274 -8.37 -6.48 -0.08
C PHE A 274 -8.23 -7.61 0.92
N LEU A 275 -7.98 -7.33 2.20
CA LEU A 275 -8.00 -8.39 3.21
C LEU A 275 -9.36 -9.08 3.25
N ALA A 276 -10.48 -8.35 3.16
CA ALA A 276 -11.79 -9.00 3.16
C ALA A 276 -12.05 -9.87 1.91
N ILE A 277 -11.43 -9.55 0.77
CA ILE A 277 -11.50 -10.39 -0.44
C ILE A 277 -10.62 -11.62 -0.24
N ALA A 278 -9.37 -11.42 0.18
CA ALA A 278 -8.39 -12.49 0.37
C ALA A 278 -8.77 -13.44 1.52
N ASP A 279 -9.55 -12.98 2.51
CA ASP A 279 -10.02 -13.78 3.64
C ASP A 279 -10.95 -14.93 3.24
N ALA A 280 -11.53 -14.89 2.03
CA ALA A 280 -12.23 -16.02 1.43
C ALA A 280 -11.30 -17.22 1.14
N TYR A 281 -9.98 -17.01 1.06
CA TYR A 281 -8.98 -17.98 0.64
C TYR A 281 -7.88 -18.15 1.70
N PRO A 282 -8.04 -19.08 2.67
CA PRO A 282 -7.09 -19.26 3.75
C PRO A 282 -5.65 -19.57 3.33
N ALA A 283 -5.43 -20.08 2.12
CA ALA A 283 -4.12 -20.39 1.57
C ALA A 283 -3.25 -19.13 1.31
N LEU A 284 -3.87 -17.95 1.26
CA LEU A 284 -3.21 -16.66 1.02
C LEU A 284 -2.61 -16.02 2.28
N GLY A 285 -2.65 -16.69 3.44
CA GLY A 285 -1.89 -16.27 4.61
C GLY A 285 -1.33 -17.47 5.38
N VAL A 286 -0.22 -17.24 6.07
CA VAL A 286 0.47 -18.29 6.85
C VAL A 286 0.35 -18.01 8.35
N ASP A 287 0.70 -16.81 8.78
CA ASP A 287 0.73 -16.35 10.16
C ASP A 287 0.35 -14.85 10.27
N ASP A 288 -0.60 -14.41 9.44
CA ASP A 288 -1.02 -13.00 9.37
C ASP A 288 -1.76 -12.52 10.62
N GLY A 289 -2.27 -13.45 11.45
CA GLY A 289 -2.97 -13.15 12.70
C GLY A 289 -2.13 -12.34 13.69
N VAL A 290 -0.83 -12.63 13.80
CA VAL A 290 0.08 -11.88 14.68
C VAL A 290 0.12 -10.39 14.35
N TYR A 291 0.16 -10.06 13.05
CA TYR A 291 0.21 -8.67 12.60
C TYR A 291 -1.17 -8.00 12.65
N ARG A 292 -2.25 -8.73 12.37
CA ARG A 292 -3.62 -8.21 12.53
C ARG A 292 -3.91 -7.80 13.97
N ASP A 293 -3.55 -8.65 14.93
CA ASP A 293 -3.69 -8.33 16.36
C ASP A 293 -2.91 -7.05 16.74
N LEU A 294 -1.75 -6.81 16.12
CA LEU A 294 -0.98 -5.58 16.32
C LEU A 294 -1.62 -4.35 15.66
N LEU A 295 -2.25 -4.51 14.49
CA LEU A 295 -2.96 -3.44 13.80
C LEU A 295 -4.25 -3.02 14.53
N ASP A 296 -4.85 -3.93 15.28
CA ASP A 296 -6.03 -3.66 16.12
C ASP A 296 -5.67 -2.95 17.45
N ASP A 297 -4.38 -2.77 17.77
CA ASP A 297 -3.96 -2.01 18.94
C ASP A 297 -4.40 -0.53 18.79
N PRO A 298 -5.16 0.02 19.76
CA PRO A 298 -5.58 1.42 19.72
C PRO A 298 -4.43 2.42 19.56
N ALA A 299 -3.24 2.13 20.09
CA ALA A 299 -2.08 2.99 19.94
C ALA A 299 -1.56 3.05 18.50
N ILE A 300 -1.68 1.95 17.75
CA ILE A 300 -1.32 1.89 16.33
C ILE A 300 -2.35 2.66 15.50
N LEU A 301 -3.64 2.43 15.75
CA LEU A 301 -4.72 3.17 15.08
C LEU A 301 -4.65 4.68 15.35
N ASP A 302 -4.37 5.08 16.58
CA ASP A 302 -4.24 6.47 16.98
C ASP A 302 -3.04 7.15 16.31
N GLU A 303 -1.90 6.45 16.13
CA GLU A 303 -0.73 7.00 15.43
C GLU A 303 -1.04 7.30 13.95
N ILE A 304 -1.71 6.37 13.26
CA ILE A 304 -2.13 6.59 11.87
C ILE A 304 -3.15 7.73 11.79
N ALA A 305 -4.10 7.78 12.73
CA ALA A 305 -5.09 8.84 12.76
C ALA A 305 -4.46 10.21 13.02
N GLN A 306 -3.46 10.28 13.90
CA GLN A 306 -2.73 11.50 14.21
C GLN A 306 -1.93 11.99 13.00
N PHE A 307 -1.22 11.09 12.31
CA PHE A 307 -0.41 11.45 11.15
C PHE A 307 -1.27 11.91 9.97
N THR A 308 -2.30 11.13 9.64
CA THR A 308 -3.17 11.40 8.48
C THR A 308 -4.16 12.54 8.72
N GLY A 309 -4.41 12.90 9.99
CA GLY A 309 -5.40 13.89 10.39
C GLY A 309 -6.85 13.41 10.29
N ARG A 310 -7.07 12.11 10.05
CA ARG A 310 -8.40 11.47 9.98
C ARG A 310 -8.36 10.09 10.60
N ARG A 311 -9.46 9.66 11.22
CA ARG A 311 -9.58 8.27 11.66
C ARG A 311 -9.70 7.37 10.43
N VAL A 312 -8.89 6.33 10.37
CA VAL A 312 -9.03 5.22 9.44
C VAL A 312 -9.57 4.01 10.19
N GLY A 313 -10.43 3.22 9.56
CA GLY A 313 -10.94 1.97 10.15
C GLY A 313 -10.00 0.80 9.86
N ALA A 314 -10.03 -0.23 10.71
CA ALA A 314 -9.50 -1.56 10.40
C ALA A 314 -10.54 -2.44 9.67
N SER A 315 -11.70 -1.88 9.33
CA SER A 315 -12.80 -2.59 8.66
C SER A 315 -13.11 -1.99 7.31
N ASN A 316 -13.54 -2.83 6.39
CA ASN A 316 -14.09 -2.39 5.12
C ASN A 316 -15.35 -1.57 5.35
N CYS A 317 -15.54 -0.55 4.53
CA CYS A 317 -16.88 -0.06 4.31
C CYS A 317 -17.66 -1.12 3.56
N GLU A 318 -18.93 -1.33 3.93
CA GLU A 318 -19.79 -2.40 3.40
C GLU A 318 -19.59 -2.56 1.88
N LEU A 319 -19.08 -3.72 1.45
CA LEU A 319 -18.89 -4.12 0.05
C LEU A 319 -20.24 -4.46 -0.59
#